data_AF-A0A7S3JGB9-F1
#
_entry.id   AF-A0A7S3JGB9-F1
#
_cell.length_a   1.000
_cell.length_b   1.000
_cell.length_c   1.000
_cell.angle_alpha   90.00
_cell.angle_beta   90.00
_cell.angle_gamma   90.00
#
_symmetry.space_group_name_H-M   'P 1'
#
loop_
_entity.id
_entity.type
_entity.pdbx_description
1 polymer ?
#
loop_
_entity_poly.entity_id
_entity_poly.type
_entity_poly.pdbx_seq_one_letter_code
_entity_poly.pdbx_strand_id
1 'polypeptide(L)'
;QTISIAKAGIHATLNARASILAAANPVKGRYDRTKSLNYNLNISAPIMSRFDLFYVIVDERDDFVDNHIAQHIINFHRKKEEAVKTHFTQNEMLTYLKFCRQIKPRITRDATQILQ
;
A
#
# COMPACT_ATOMS: atom_id res chain seq x y z
N GLN A 1 -6.40 -0.82 19.24
CA GLN A 1 -5.01 -0.35 19.05
C GLN A 1 -4.87 0.98 19.74
N THR A 2 -3.99 1.04 20.74
CA THR A 2 -3.77 2.21 21.59
C THR A 2 -2.27 2.44 21.78
N ILE A 3 -1.89 3.68 22.08
CA ILE A 3 -0.53 4.06 22.44
C ILE A 3 -0.57 4.59 23.87
N SER A 4 0.30 4.06 24.74
CA SER A 4 0.46 4.53 26.10
C SER A 4 1.68 5.43 26.20
N ILE A 5 1.52 6.59 26.84
CA ILE A 5 2.56 7.59 27.03
C ILE A 5 2.71 7.82 28.53
N ALA A 6 3.95 7.72 29.01
CA ALA A 6 4.35 8.01 30.38
C ALA A 6 5.53 8.98 30.34
N LYS A 7 5.25 10.29 30.39
CA LYS A 7 6.28 11.34 30.30
C LYS A 7 5.82 12.61 31.00
N ALA A 8 6.75 13.34 31.62
CA ALA A 8 6.48 14.62 32.29
C ALA A 8 5.32 14.57 33.31
N GLY A 9 5.21 13.46 34.05
CA GLY A 9 4.12 13.24 35.02
C GLY A 9 2.77 12.89 34.41
N ILE A 10 2.65 12.84 33.08
CA ILE A 10 1.41 12.46 32.39
C ILE A 10 1.49 10.98 32.03
N HIS A 11 0.51 10.23 32.54
CA HIS A 11 0.24 8.84 32.17
C HIS A 11 -1.09 8.79 31.42
N ALA A 12 -1.05 8.59 30.11
CA ALA A 12 -2.24 8.59 29.25
C ALA A 12 -2.23 7.44 28.24
N THR A 13 -3.42 6.96 27.87
CA THR A 13 -3.61 5.97 26.81
C THR A 13 -4.49 6.57 25.71
N LEU A 14 -3.99 6.59 24.48
CA LEU A 14 -4.63 7.24 23.33
C LEU A 14 -5.05 6.20 22.29
N ASN A 15 -6.16 6.47 21.59
CA ASN A 15 -6.60 5.66 20.47
C ASN A 15 -5.72 5.90 19.23
N ALA A 16 -5.27 4.84 18.57
CA ALA A 16 -4.35 4.91 17.43
C ALA A 16 -4.85 4.12 16.20
N ARG A 17 -6.15 4.17 15.91
CA ARG A 17 -6.75 3.49 14.75
C ARG A 17 -6.39 4.22 13.46
N ALA A 18 -5.39 3.71 12.75
CA ALA A 18 -5.02 4.15 11.41
C ALA A 18 -4.48 2.96 10.59
N SER A 19 -4.66 3.01 9.27
CA SER A 19 -3.94 2.13 8.36
C SER A 19 -2.60 2.77 8.00
N ILE A 20 -1.54 1.97 7.89
CA ILE A 20 -0.19 2.46 7.57
C ILE A 20 0.15 2.04 6.13
N LEU A 21 0.58 3.01 5.33
CA LEU A 21 1.25 2.77 4.06
C LEU A 21 2.73 3.11 4.25
N ALA A 22 3.62 2.17 3.97
CA ALA A 22 5.06 2.34 4.12
C ALA A 22 5.76 2.11 2.77
N ALA A 23 6.74 2.96 2.46
CA ALA A 23 7.65 2.77 1.35
C ALA A 23 9.05 2.53 1.92
N ALA A 24 9.75 1.53 1.37
CA ALA A 24 11.10 1.18 1.79
C ALA A 24 11.94 0.82 0.57
N ASN A 25 13.20 1.23 0.57
CA ASN A 25 14.16 0.87 -0.47
C ASN A 25 15.00 -0.33 0.00
N PRO A 26 15.45 -1.22 -0.92
CA PRO A 26 16.33 -2.32 -0.56
C PRO A 26 17.66 -1.83 0.04
N VAL A 27 18.24 -2.58 0.98
CA VAL A 27 19.47 -2.19 1.70
C VAL A 27 20.64 -1.89 0.77
N LYS A 28 20.77 -2.65 -0.32
CA LYS A 28 21.85 -2.50 -1.32
C LYS A 28 21.44 -1.63 -2.52
N GLY A 29 20.33 -0.89 -2.42
CA GLY A 29 19.80 -0.02 -3.49
C GLY A 29 19.06 -0.76 -4.61
N ARG A 30 19.32 -2.05 -4.84
CA ARG A 30 18.58 -2.91 -5.76
C ARG A 30 18.02 -4.13 -5.02
N TYR A 31 16.86 -4.60 -5.48
CA TYR A 31 16.23 -5.78 -4.91
C TYR A 31 16.91 -7.05 -5.44
N ASP A 32 17.41 -7.89 -4.54
CA ASP A 32 18.03 -9.18 -4.85
C ASP A 32 16.98 -10.30 -4.75
N ARG A 33 16.57 -10.83 -5.90
CA ARG A 33 15.57 -11.91 -6.01
C ARG A 33 16.04 -13.25 -5.46
N THR A 34 17.34 -13.42 -5.27
CA THR A 34 17.91 -14.66 -4.69
C THR A 34 17.82 -14.69 -3.17
N LYS A 35 17.41 -13.57 -2.55
CA LYS A 35 17.36 -13.38 -1.10
C LYS A 35 15.93 -13.19 -0.61
N SER A 36 15.73 -13.46 0.67
CA SER A 36 14.43 -13.23 1.32
C SER A 36 14.10 -11.74 1.39
N LEU A 37 12.81 -11.44 1.56
CA LEU A 37 12.33 -10.07 1.76
C LEU A 37 13.00 -9.41 2.99
N ASN A 38 13.16 -10.17 4.07
CA ASN A 38 13.81 -9.66 5.28
C ASN A 38 15.27 -9.28 5.03
N TYR A 39 16.01 -10.08 4.27
CA TYR A 39 17.38 -9.72 3.88
C TYR A 39 17.42 -8.45 3.03
N ASN A 40 16.45 -8.27 2.13
CA ASN A 40 16.38 -7.08 1.27
C ASN A 40 16.00 -5.80 2.02
N LEU A 41 15.20 -5.86 3.09
CA LEU A 41 14.68 -4.68 3.79
C LEU A 41 15.34 -4.40 5.16
N ASN A 42 15.93 -5.41 5.80
CA ASN A 42 16.49 -5.33 7.16
C ASN A 42 15.51 -4.76 8.20
N ILE A 43 14.27 -5.26 8.20
CA ILE A 43 13.21 -4.87 9.14
C ILE A 43 13.05 -5.97 10.19
N SER A 44 12.84 -5.60 11.44
CA SER A 44 12.65 -6.59 12.51
C SER A 44 11.39 -7.45 12.26
N ALA A 45 11.48 -8.75 12.57
CA ALA A 45 10.38 -9.69 12.39
C ALA A 45 9.05 -9.24 13.05
N PRO A 46 9.04 -8.61 14.25
CA PRO A 46 7.80 -8.12 14.85
C PRO A 46 7.11 -7.01 14.05
N ILE A 47 7.87 -6.15 13.37
CA ILE A 47 7.29 -5.12 12.50
C ILE A 47 6.79 -5.76 11.22
N MET A 48 7.60 -6.65 10.61
CA MET A 48 7.24 -7.34 9.37
C MET A 48 5.94 -8.13 9.51
N SER A 49 5.76 -8.85 10.62
CA SER A 49 4.55 -9.62 10.89
C SER A 49 3.28 -8.76 11.10
N ARG A 50 3.40 -7.44 11.31
CA ARG A 50 2.25 -6.53 11.45
C ARG A 50 1.75 -5.96 10.14
N PHE A 51 2.48 -6.18 9.04
CA PHE A 51 2.00 -5.84 7.71
C PHE A 51 1.31 -7.05 7.11
N ASP A 52 0.03 -6.90 6.78
CA ASP A 52 -0.75 -7.97 6.13
C ASP A 52 -0.36 -8.16 4.65
N LEU A 53 0.19 -7.11 4.02
CA LEU A 53 0.51 -7.07 2.59
C LEU A 53 1.88 -6.44 2.35
N PHE A 54 2.65 -7.05 1.44
CA PHE A 54 3.92 -6.54 0.93
C PHE A 54 3.87 -6.48 -0.60
N TYR A 55 4.00 -5.27 -1.16
CA TYR A 55 4.11 -5.06 -2.60
C TYR A 55 5.57 -4.74 -2.95
N VAL A 56 6.29 -5.73 -3.48
CA VAL A 56 7.68 -5.56 -3.94
C VAL A 56 7.65 -5.11 -5.39
N ILE A 57 8.12 -3.89 -5.65
CA ILE A 57 8.29 -3.36 -7.00
C ILE A 57 9.75 -3.55 -7.38
N VAL A 58 10.00 -4.30 -8.45
CA VAL A 58 11.36 -4.55 -8.96
C VAL A 58 11.51 -3.86 -10.30
N ASP A 59 12.57 -3.08 -10.43
CA ASP A 59 12.99 -2.46 -11.68
C ASP A 59 13.73 -3.50 -12.55
N GLU A 60 13.07 -3.95 -13.62
CA GLU A 60 13.63 -4.83 -14.64
C GLU A 60 13.76 -4.09 -15.96
N ARG A 61 14.85 -4.37 -16.68
CA ARG A 61 15.04 -3.80 -18.03
C ARG A 61 14.16 -4.55 -19.01
N ASP A 62 13.20 -3.85 -19.59
CA ASP A 62 12.35 -4.34 -20.65
C ASP A 62 12.12 -3.18 -21.61
N ASP A 63 12.72 -3.25 -22.80
CA ASP A 63 12.70 -2.18 -23.78
C ASP A 63 11.26 -1.79 -24.19
N PHE A 64 10.34 -2.74 -24.20
CA PHE A 64 8.93 -2.47 -24.52
C PHE A 64 8.27 -1.69 -23.39
N VAL A 65 8.40 -2.17 -22.14
CA VAL A 65 7.84 -1.49 -20.96
C VAL A 65 8.46 -0.10 -20.78
N ASP A 66 9.77 0.01 -20.91
CA ASP A 66 10.52 1.28 -20.79
C ASP A 66 10.09 2.29 -21.85
N ASN A 67 9.89 1.84 -23.10
CA ASN A 67 9.36 2.71 -24.16
C ASN A 67 7.93 3.17 -23.84
N HIS A 68 7.06 2.27 -23.39
CA HIS A 68 5.70 2.61 -22.99
C HIS A 68 5.66 3.64 -21.85
N ILE A 69 6.51 3.48 -20.83
CA ILE A 69 6.65 4.43 -19.72
C ILE A 69 7.16 5.78 -20.26
N ALA A 70 8.19 5.78 -21.09
CA ALA A 70 8.75 7.01 -21.67
C ALA A 70 7.69 7.77 -22.50
N GLN A 71 6.95 7.07 -23.37
CA GLN A 71 5.85 7.67 -24.13
C GLN A 71 4.76 8.24 -23.23
N HIS A 72 4.40 7.52 -22.16
CA HIS A 72 3.43 8.00 -21.18
C HIS A 72 3.92 9.31 -20.52
N ILE A 73 5.18 9.35 -20.07
CA ILE A 73 5.79 10.54 -19.46
C ILE A 73 5.77 11.71 -20.45
N ILE A 74 6.20 11.50 -21.71
CA ILE A 74 6.22 12.55 -22.74
C ILE A 74 4.81 13.09 -23.00
N ASN A 75 3.83 12.19 -23.18
CA ASN A 75 2.45 12.58 -23.46
C ASN A 75 1.83 13.37 -22.30
N PHE A 76 2.09 12.95 -21.06
CA PHE A 76 1.64 13.65 -19.87
C PHE A 76 2.18 15.09 -19.81
N HIS A 77 3.47 15.30 -20.08
CA HIS A 77 4.08 16.62 -20.09
C HIS A 77 3.64 17.48 -21.29
N ARG A 78 3.32 16.88 -22.44
CA ARG A 78 2.88 17.60 -23.65
C ARG A 78 1.41 18.01 -23.63
N LYS A 79 0.50 17.18 -23.09
CA LYS A 79 -0.96 17.35 -23.22
C LYS A 79 -1.70 17.64 -21.91
N LYS A 80 -1.00 17.75 -20.76
CA LYS A 80 -1.62 17.89 -19.42
C LYS A 80 -2.81 16.88 -19.23
N GLU A 81 -3.84 17.27 -18.47
CA GLU A 81 -4.93 16.41 -17.92
C GLU A 81 -5.69 15.55 -18.95
N GLU A 82 -5.58 15.82 -20.26
CA GLU A 82 -6.24 15.03 -21.31
C GLU A 82 -5.56 13.68 -21.61
N ALA A 83 -4.40 13.39 -21.00
CA ALA A 83 -3.64 12.17 -21.27
C ALA A 83 -4.24 10.89 -20.65
N VAL A 84 -5.11 10.99 -19.65
CA VAL A 84 -5.65 9.83 -18.92
C VAL A 84 -7.17 9.81 -19.01
N LYS A 85 -7.72 8.96 -19.88
CA LYS A 85 -9.16 8.70 -19.93
C LYS A 85 -9.55 7.80 -18.76
N THR A 86 -10.21 8.35 -17.75
CA THR A 86 -10.79 7.56 -16.65
C THR A 86 -12.30 7.40 -16.83
N HIS A 87 -12.84 6.25 -16.44
CA HIS A 87 -14.30 6.01 -16.48
C HIS A 87 -15.06 6.75 -15.37
N PHE A 88 -14.38 7.01 -14.25
CA PHE A 88 -14.93 7.70 -13.10
C PHE A 88 -14.05 8.88 -12.75
N THR A 89 -14.69 9.95 -12.30
CA THR A 89 -14.04 11.10 -11.68
C THR A 89 -13.62 10.76 -10.24
N GLN A 90 -12.67 11.52 -9.71
CA GLN A 90 -12.24 11.37 -8.33
C GLN A 90 -13.40 11.54 -7.33
N ASN A 91 -14.31 12.48 -7.59
CA ASN A 91 -15.45 12.76 -6.72
C ASN A 91 -16.46 11.61 -6.69
N GLU A 92 -16.74 10.97 -7.83
CA GLU A 92 -17.59 9.79 -7.90
C GLU A 92 -16.99 8.63 -7.09
N MET A 93 -15.69 8.36 -7.26
CA MET A 93 -14.98 7.32 -6.51
C MET A 93 -14.98 7.60 -5.00
N LEU A 94 -14.70 8.83 -4.58
CA LEU A 94 -14.73 9.19 -3.17
C LEU A 94 -16.14 9.08 -2.57
N THR A 95 -17.17 9.44 -3.33
CA THR A 95 -18.57 9.30 -2.91
C THR A 95 -18.95 7.83 -2.76
N TYR A 96 -18.58 7.00 -3.73
CA TYR A 96 -18.79 5.55 -3.67
C TYR A 96 -18.07 4.91 -2.47
N LEU A 97 -16.80 5.26 -2.23
CA LEU A 97 -16.05 4.76 -1.07
C LEU A 97 -16.68 5.16 0.28
N LYS A 98 -17.26 6.36 0.38
CA LYS A 98 -18.01 6.77 1.58
C LYS A 98 -19.24 5.90 1.81
N PHE A 99 -19.98 5.56 0.74
CA PHE A 99 -21.10 4.65 0.81
C PHE A 99 -20.67 3.25 1.25
N CYS A 100 -19.64 2.67 0.62
CA CYS A 100 -19.14 1.34 0.97
C CYS A 100 -18.71 1.21 2.44
N ARG A 101 -18.15 2.28 3.04
CA ARG A 101 -17.74 2.30 4.45
C ARG A 101 -18.89 2.16 5.45
N GLN A 102 -20.14 2.39 5.03
CA GLN A 102 -21.33 2.20 5.88
C GLN A 102 -21.76 0.74 5.97
N ILE A 103 -21.35 -0.09 5.01
CA ILE A 103 -21.71 -1.51 4.95
C ILE A 103 -20.80 -2.29 5.92
N LYS A 104 -21.42 -3.11 6.78
CA LYS A 104 -20.73 -4.06 7.66
C LYS A 104 -20.90 -5.47 7.10
N PRO A 105 -20.00 -5.94 6.21
CA PRO A 105 -20.14 -7.25 5.59
C PRO A 105 -20.10 -8.36 6.64
N ARG A 106 -20.82 -9.46 6.37
CA ARG A 106 -20.84 -10.66 7.20
C ARG A 106 -20.38 -11.85 6.38
N ILE A 107 -19.54 -12.69 6.97
CA ILE A 107 -19.09 -13.93 6.35
C ILE A 107 -20.23 -14.95 6.42
N THR A 108 -20.53 -15.61 5.30
CA THR A 108 -21.55 -16.66 5.25
C THR A 108 -21.05 -17.93 5.94
N ARG A 109 -21.96 -18.82 6.33
CA ARG A 109 -21.59 -20.09 6.99
C ARG A 109 -20.69 -20.95 6.09
N ASP A 110 -21.02 -21.04 4.81
CA ASP A 110 -20.26 -21.82 3.83
C ASP A 110 -18.84 -21.26 3.65
N ALA A 111 -18.69 -19.93 3.56
CA ALA A 111 -17.37 -19.29 3.49
C ALA A 111 -16.57 -19.50 4.78
N THR A 112 -17.24 -19.57 5.94
CA THR A 112 -16.57 -19.81 7.23
C THR A 112 -15.99 -21.22 7.31
N GLN A 113 -16.69 -22.22 6.80
CA GLN A 113 -16.21 -23.62 6.79
C GLN A 113 -14.97 -23.82 5.93
N ILE A 114 -14.82 -23.06 4.83
CA ILE A 114 -13.66 -23.16 3.93
C ILE A 114 -12.42 -22.48 4.52
N LEU A 115 -12.60 -21.44 5.33
CA LEU A 115 -11.50 -20.64 5.90
C LEU A 115 -10.98 -21.17 7.25
N GLN A 116 -11.63 -22.18 7.84
CA GLN A 116 -11.22 -22.85 9.08
C GLN A 116 -10.28 -24.02 8.80
#